data_AF-A0A1H5G3B2-F1
#
_entry.id   AF-A0A1H5G3B2-F1
#
_cell.length_a   1.000
_cell.length_b   1.000
_cell.length_c   1.000
_cell.angle_alpha   90.00
_cell.angle_beta   90.00
_cell.angle_gamma   90.00
#
_symmetry.space_group_name_H-M   'P 1'
#
loop_
_entity.id
_entity.type
_entity.pdbx_description
1 polymer ?
#
loop_
_entity_poly.entity_id
_entity_poly.type
_entity_poly.pdbx_seq_one_letter_code
_entity_poly.pdbx_strand_id
1 'polypeptide(L)'
;MYVLDHVLPRLGMWTGRETYERAVCFVEGFDLARGSRVNSLLNEWARSRYGETSIGWPWVLLRLSLGTPRDTLDGRDLGDLTPEEDAAAVAMLRQALNEVVAAR
;
A
#
# COMPACT_ATOMS: atom_id res chain seq x y z
N MET A 1 5.68 -3.75 16.90
CA MET A 1 4.67 -2.84 16.34
C MET A 1 3.37 -3.61 16.20
N TYR A 2 2.79 -3.99 17.35
CA TYR A 2 1.87 -5.13 17.51
C TYR A 2 0.50 -4.98 16.83
N VAL A 3 0.10 -3.75 16.50
CA VAL A 3 -1.23 -3.47 15.95
C VAL A 3 -1.31 -3.80 14.46
N LEU A 4 -0.29 -3.47 13.67
CA LEU A 4 -0.32 -3.78 12.24
C LEU A 4 -0.21 -5.29 12.01
N ASP A 5 0.56 -6.03 12.80
CA ASP A 5 0.64 -7.50 12.70
C ASP A 5 -0.74 -8.19 12.89
N HIS A 6 -1.65 -7.56 13.66
CA HIS A 6 -2.98 -8.13 13.96
C HIS A 6 -4.10 -7.53 13.12
N VAL A 7 -3.96 -6.27 12.71
CA VAL A 7 -4.94 -5.55 11.90
C VAL A 7 -4.75 -5.87 10.42
N LEU A 8 -3.51 -5.99 9.95
CA LEU A 8 -3.23 -6.26 8.54
C LEU A 8 -3.84 -7.58 8.07
N PRO A 9 -3.74 -8.72 8.79
CA PRO A 9 -4.43 -9.96 8.43
C PRO A 9 -5.93 -9.80 8.23
N ARG A 10 -6.56 -8.88 8.96
CA ARG A 10 -8.02 -8.69 9.05
C ARG A 10 -8.46 -7.31 8.57
N LEU A 11 -7.73 -6.72 7.62
CA LEU A 11 -8.01 -5.36 7.13
C LEU A 11 -9.48 -5.19 6.70
N GLY A 12 -10.02 -6.19 5.99
CA GLY A 12 -11.44 -6.26 5.64
C GLY A 12 -12.43 -6.20 6.82
N MET A 13 -12.06 -6.66 8.01
CA MET A 13 -12.89 -6.56 9.22
C MET A 13 -13.07 -5.10 9.66
N TRP A 14 -12.06 -4.26 9.43
CA TRP A 14 -12.04 -2.85 9.84
C TRP A 14 -12.55 -1.91 8.76
N THR A 15 -12.39 -2.28 7.49
CA THR A 15 -12.82 -1.47 6.33
C THR A 15 -14.20 -1.87 5.78
N GLY A 16 -14.78 -2.98 6.27
CA GLY A 16 -16.07 -3.54 5.86
C GLY A 16 -16.06 -4.23 4.49
N ARG A 17 -15.45 -3.58 3.48
CA ARG A 17 -15.04 -4.18 2.20
C ARG A 17 -13.54 -3.99 2.05
N GLU A 18 -12.83 -5.04 1.69
CA GLU A 18 -11.37 -5.02 1.52
C GLU A 18 -11.01 -4.46 0.13
N THR A 19 -11.26 -3.16 -0.06
CA THR A 19 -10.71 -2.44 -1.22
C THR A 19 -9.35 -1.86 -0.87
N TYR A 20 -8.51 -1.71 -1.88
CA TYR A 20 -7.17 -1.16 -1.76
C TYR A 20 -7.20 0.28 -1.25
N GLU A 21 -8.11 1.10 -1.77
CA GLU A 21 -8.32 2.48 -1.34
C GLU A 21 -8.54 2.56 0.19
N ARG A 22 -9.45 1.74 0.73
CA ARG A 22 -9.73 1.74 2.16
C ARG A 22 -8.55 1.25 2.99
N ALA A 23 -7.78 0.30 2.46
CA ALA A 23 -6.56 -0.15 3.11
C ALA A 23 -5.49 0.95 3.17
N VAL A 24 -5.36 1.75 2.11
CA VAL A 24 -4.49 2.94 2.09
C VAL A 24 -4.95 3.97 3.12
N CYS A 25 -6.24 4.33 3.12
CA CYS A 25 -6.78 5.28 4.10
C CYS A 25 -6.57 4.81 5.55
N PHE A 26 -6.69 3.50 5.80
CA PHE A 26 -6.43 2.93 7.13
C PHE A 26 -4.96 3.13 7.55
N VAL A 27 -4.00 2.85 6.67
CA VAL A 27 -2.56 3.01 6.95
C VAL A 27 -2.22 4.48 7.20
N GLU A 28 -2.72 5.38 6.36
CA GLU A 28 -2.50 6.82 6.52
C GLU A 28 -3.11 7.35 7.82
N GLY A 29 -4.36 6.97 8.12
CA GLY A 29 -5.03 7.35 9.36
C GLY A 29 -4.34 6.79 10.61
N PHE A 30 -3.85 5.55 10.55
CA PHE A 30 -3.06 4.94 11.62
C PHE A 30 -1.77 5.72 11.88
N ASP A 31 -1.05 6.09 10.81
CA ASP A 31 0.21 6.81 10.90
C ASP A 31 0.01 8.20 11.51
N LEU A 32 -1.04 8.91 11.07
CA LEU A 32 -1.45 10.20 11.63
C LEU A 32 -1.83 10.11 13.11
N ALA A 33 -2.62 9.10 13.49
CA ALA A 33 -3.10 8.95 14.87
C ALA A 33 -2.00 8.54 15.86
N ARG A 34 -1.00 7.78 15.41
CA ARG A 34 0.08 7.26 16.27
C ARG A 34 1.36 8.08 16.21
N GLY A 35 1.48 9.01 15.25
CA GLY A 35 2.74 9.68 14.96
C GLY A 35 3.83 8.69 14.56
N SER A 36 3.47 7.59 13.90
CA SER A 36 4.44 6.61 13.41
C SER A 36 5.16 7.13 12.17
N ARG A 37 6.10 6.35 11.63
CA ARG A 37 6.83 6.67 10.40
C ARG A 37 6.49 5.69 9.27
N VAL A 38 5.31 5.08 9.31
CA VAL A 38 4.93 4.02 8.37
C VAL A 38 4.83 4.58 6.96
N ASN A 39 4.27 5.79 6.79
CA ASN A 39 4.23 6.44 5.46
C ASN A 39 5.64 6.71 4.91
N SER A 40 6.55 7.23 5.74
CA SER A 40 7.93 7.50 5.30
C SER A 40 8.63 6.20 4.89
N LEU A 41 8.48 5.15 5.69
CA LEU A 41 9.06 3.84 5.37
C LEU A 41 8.49 3.23 4.10
N LEU A 42 7.18 3.31 3.88
CA LEU A 42 6.56 2.81 2.65
C LEU A 42 7.00 3.62 1.43
N ASN A 43 7.20 4.93 1.56
CA ASN A 43 7.78 5.75 0.49
C ASN A 43 9.23 5.35 0.18
N GLU A 44 10.06 5.11 1.19
CA GLU A 44 11.44 4.64 0.99
C GLU A 44 11.45 3.24 0.34
N TRP A 45 10.60 2.34 0.82
CA TRP A 45 10.40 1.02 0.25
C TRP A 45 9.97 1.09 -1.22
N ALA A 46 9.00 1.92 -1.55
CA ALA A 46 8.50 2.13 -2.91
C ALA A 46 9.61 2.69 -3.81
N ARG A 47 10.35 3.70 -3.35
CA ARG A 47 11.48 4.29 -4.09
C ARG A 47 12.59 3.27 -4.37
N SER A 48 12.93 2.41 -3.41
CA SER A 48 13.95 1.38 -3.61
C SER A 48 13.58 0.35 -4.69
N ARG A 49 12.28 0.12 -4.90
CA ARG A 49 11.76 -0.87 -5.86
C ARG A 49 11.34 -0.32 -7.19
N TYR A 50 10.93 0.94 -7.25
CA TYR A 50 10.40 1.57 -8.45
C TYR A 50 11.30 2.68 -8.99
N GLY A 51 12.29 3.11 -8.22
CA GLY A 51 13.14 4.27 -8.52
C GLY A 51 12.53 5.56 -8.01
N GLU A 52 13.14 6.69 -8.36
CA GLU A 52 12.56 8.00 -8.10
C GLU A 52 11.33 8.20 -8.97
N THR A 53 10.23 8.62 -8.35
CA THR A 53 8.96 8.83 -9.02
C THR A 53 8.19 9.97 -8.35
N SER A 54 7.33 10.64 -9.11
CA SER A 54 6.46 11.71 -8.64
C SER A 54 5.18 11.20 -7.97
N ILE A 55 4.90 9.89 -8.05
CA ILE A 55 3.72 9.27 -7.43
C ILE A 55 4.08 8.69 -6.05
N GLY A 56 3.18 8.82 -5.08
CA GLY A 56 3.38 8.27 -3.73
C GLY A 56 3.36 6.74 -3.71
N TRP A 57 3.80 6.17 -2.58
CA TRP A 57 3.79 4.73 -2.37
C TRP A 57 2.48 4.01 -2.71
N PRO A 58 1.25 4.55 -2.50
CA PRO A 58 0.03 3.82 -2.83
C PRO A 58 -0.05 3.48 -4.32
N TRP A 59 0.31 4.44 -5.17
CA TRP A 59 0.29 4.26 -6.61
C TRP A 59 1.40 3.33 -7.10
N VAL A 60 2.58 3.39 -6.47
CA VAL A 60 3.67 2.46 -6.77
C VAL A 60 3.25 1.02 -6.46
N LEU A 61 2.68 0.78 -5.29
CA LEU A 61 2.24 -0.56 -4.88
C LEU A 61 1.15 -1.10 -5.80
N LEU A 62 0.16 -0.27 -6.15
CA LEU A 62 -0.89 -0.65 -7.09
C LEU A 62 -0.33 -1.00 -8.47
N ARG A 63 0.63 -0.22 -8.98
CA ARG A 63 1.30 -0.54 -10.26
C ARG A 63 2.09 -1.84 -10.19
N LEU A 64 2.79 -2.07 -9.07
CA LEU A 64 3.54 -3.31 -8.84
C LEU A 64 2.60 -4.53 -8.78
N SER A 65 1.43 -4.42 -8.14
CA SER A 65 0.47 -5.53 -8.08
C SER A 65 -0.15 -5.85 -9.43
N LEU A 66 -0.33 -4.83 -10.29
CA LEU A 66 -0.86 -4.99 -11.64
C LEU A 66 0.22 -5.35 -12.69
N GLY A 67 1.49 -5.48 -12.28
CA GLY A 67 2.60 -5.74 -13.21
C GLY A 67 2.82 -4.62 -14.24
N THR A 68 2.42 -3.39 -13.92
CA THR A 68 2.52 -2.25 -14.85
C THR A 68 3.99 -1.82 -15.00
N PRO A 69 4.53 -1.71 -16.23
CA PRO A 69 5.89 -1.27 -16.47
C PRO A 69 6.17 0.13 -15.91
N ARG A 70 7.42 0.38 -15.52
CA ARG A 70 7.85 1.66 -14.96
C ARG A 70 7.66 2.83 -15.93
N ASP A 71 7.84 2.60 -17.22
CA ASP A 71 7.86 3.65 -18.24
C ASP A 71 6.47 4.07 -18.73
N THR A 72 5.41 3.42 -18.24
CA THR A 72 4.01 3.75 -18.58
C THR A 72 3.50 4.90 -17.70
N LEU A 73 4.30 5.96 -17.55
CA LEU A 73 4.12 7.06 -16.59
C LEU A 73 2.96 8.03 -16.89
N ASP A 74 2.14 7.76 -17.90
CA ASP A 74 0.95 8.57 -18.15
C ASP A 74 -0.21 8.07 -17.30
N GLY A 75 -0.29 8.63 -16.09
CA GLY A 75 -1.53 9.16 -15.51
C GLY A 75 -2.83 8.37 -15.68
N ARG A 76 -2.81 7.04 -15.76
CA ARG A 76 -4.04 6.26 -15.70
C ARG A 76 -4.58 6.40 -14.29
N ASP A 77 -5.63 7.20 -14.18
CA ASP A 77 -6.73 6.91 -13.29
C ASP A 77 -7.13 5.46 -13.60
N LEU A 78 -6.81 4.54 -12.68
CA LEU A 78 -7.02 3.10 -12.91
C LEU A 78 -8.51 2.74 -12.95
N GLY A 79 -9.39 3.73 -12.73
CA GLY A 79 -10.82 3.53 -12.59
C GLY A 79 -11.13 2.70 -11.35
N ASP A 80 -12.36 2.19 -11.29
CA ASP A 80 -12.75 1.24 -10.25
C ASP A 80 -11.97 -0.07 -10.45
N LEU A 81 -11.21 -0.48 -9.42
CA LEU A 81 -10.52 -1.76 -9.42
C LEU A 81 -11.54 -2.91 -9.39
N THR A 82 -11.25 -3.96 -10.15
CA THR A 82 -11.94 -5.24 -9.99
C THR A 82 -11.60 -5.87 -8.63
N PRO A 83 -12.45 -6.75 -8.08
CA PRO A 83 -12.17 -7.43 -6.82
C PRO A 83 -10.82 -8.17 -6.80
N GLU A 84 -10.40 -8.74 -7.93
CA GLU A 84 -9.13 -9.43 -8.09
C GLU A 84 -7.94 -8.45 -8.03
N GLU A 85 -8.07 -7.28 -8.65
CA GLU A 85 -7.05 -6.23 -8.61
C GLU A 85 -6.93 -5.62 -7.21
N ASP A 86 -8.05 -5.40 -6.53
CA ASP A 86 -8.10 -4.99 -5.12
C ASP A 86 -7.35 -6.00 -4.24
N ALA A 87 -7.65 -7.30 -4.39
CA ALA A 87 -7.01 -8.36 -3.64
C ALA A 87 -5.49 -8.41 -3.89
N ALA A 88 -5.06 -8.26 -5.15
CA ALA A 88 -3.64 -8.23 -5.51
C ALA A 88 -2.92 -7.01 -4.91
N ALA A 89 -3.54 -5.83 -4.97
CA ALA A 89 -2.98 -4.59 -4.43
C ALA A 89 -2.91 -4.63 -2.89
N VAL A 90 -3.92 -5.18 -2.23
CA VAL A 90 -3.92 -5.41 -0.77
C VAL A 90 -2.85 -6.42 -0.37
N ALA A 91 -2.64 -7.49 -1.15
CA ALA A 91 -1.56 -8.43 -0.91
C ALA A 91 -0.18 -7.76 -1.01
N MET A 92 0.03 -6.91 -2.02
CA MET A 92 1.26 -6.12 -2.18
C MET A 92 1.48 -5.16 -1.00
N LEU A 93 0.42 -4.50 -0.52
CA LEU A 93 0.50 -3.65 0.67
C LEU A 93 0.89 -4.44 1.93
N ARG A 94 0.29 -5.61 2.14
CA ARG A 94 0.64 -6.48 3.27
C ARG A 94 2.10 -6.91 3.20
N GLN A 95 2.59 -7.25 2.02
CA GLN A 95 4.00 -7.57 1.82
C GLN A 95 4.90 -6.37 2.16
N ALA A 96 4.63 -5.20 1.58
CA ALA A 96 5.42 -4.00 1.82
C ALA A 96 5.46 -3.63 3.31
N LEU A 97 4.31 -3.70 3.99
CA LEU A 97 4.20 -3.46 5.42
C LEU A 97 5.00 -4.49 6.23
N ASN A 98 4.90 -5.78 5.94
CA ASN A 98 5.69 -6.78 6.64
C ASN A 98 7.20 -6.52 6.51
N GLU A 99 7.66 -6.14 5.32
CA GLU A 99 9.08 -5.88 5.09
C GLU A 99 9.60 -4.63 5.80
N VAL A 100 8.85 -3.51 5.77
CA VAL A 100 9.29 -2.28 6.46
C VAL A 100 9.22 -2.39 7.98
N VAL A 101 8.46 -3.36 8.48
CA VAL A 101 8.32 -3.65 9.92
C VAL A 101 9.40 -4.63 10.38
N ALA A 102 9.69 -5.65 9.58
CA ALA A 102 10.74 -6.62 9.86
C ALA A 102 12.16 -6.03 9.71
N ALA A 103 12.32 -4.96 8.92
CA ALA A 103 13.58 -4.23 8.78
C ALA A 103 13.95 -3.34 9.98
N ARG A 104 13.21 -3.43 11.10
CA ARG A 104 13.43 -2.71 12.35
C ARG A 104 13.78 -3.64 13.51
#